data_AF-A0ABD5H2J3-F1
#
_entry.id   AF-A0ABD5H2J3-F1
#
_cell.length_a   1.000
_cell.length_b   1.000
_cell.length_c   1.000
_cell.angle_alpha   90.00
_cell.angle_beta   90.00
_cell.angle_gamma   90.00
#
_symmetry.space_group_name_H-M   'P 1'
#
loop_
_entity.id
_entity.type
_entity.pdbx_description
1 polymer ?
#
loop_
_entity_poly.entity_id
_entity_poly.type
_entity_poly.pdbx_seq_one_letter_code
_entity_poly.pdbx_strand_id
1 'polypeptide(L)'
;MSPALRNSVLAAMGGGAIAIASALITGPTGNDGLEGVRYKPYRDVVGIQTVCYGHTGKDIMLGKTYTEAECKALLNKDLNTVARQINPYIKVPIPETTRGALYSFVYNVGAGNFKTSTLLYKINQGDIKGACEQLRRWNKASGVVWKGLVTRREIEREVCLWGEK
;
A
#
# COMPACT_ATOMS: atom_id res chain seq x y z
N MET A 1 -12.52 5.26 6.71
CA MET A 1 -12.47 5.37 5.22
C MET A 1 -13.84 5.74 4.66
N SER A 2 -13.98 6.07 3.37
CA SER A 2 -15.29 6.28 2.75
C SER A 2 -16.07 4.95 2.65
N PRO A 3 -17.42 4.95 2.66
CA PRO A 3 -18.20 3.72 2.47
C PRO A 3 -17.91 3.00 1.15
N ALA A 4 -17.68 3.75 0.07
CA ALA A 4 -17.35 3.20 -1.24
C ALA A 4 -16.00 2.44 -1.22
N LEU A 5 -14.97 3.04 -0.62
CA LEU A 5 -13.68 2.38 -0.47
C LEU A 5 -13.80 1.15 0.43
N ARG A 6 -14.55 1.25 1.53
CA ARG A 6 -14.80 0.10 2.42
C ARG A 6 -15.42 -1.08 1.68
N ASN A 7 -16.46 -0.84 0.90
CA ASN A 7 -17.14 -1.89 0.12
C ASN A 7 -16.21 -2.49 -0.95
N SER A 8 -15.37 -1.67 -1.58
CA SER A 8 -14.36 -2.15 -2.54
C SER A 8 -13.37 -3.12 -1.88
N VAL A 9 -12.83 -2.76 -0.70
CA VAL A 9 -11.88 -3.62 0.02
C VAL A 9 -12.57 -4.89 0.54
N LEU A 10 -13.81 -4.80 1.03
CA LEU A 10 -14.60 -5.97 1.44
C LEU A 10 -14.79 -6.97 0.28
N ALA A 11 -15.13 -6.47 -0.92
CA ALA A 11 -15.26 -7.30 -2.12
C ALA A 11 -13.94 -7.96 -2.53
N ALA A 12 -12.80 -7.30 -2.24
CA ALA A 12 -11.47 -7.81 -2.56
C ALA A 12 -10.96 -8.89 -1.60
N MET A 13 -11.60 -9.09 -0.43
CA MET A 13 -11.09 -10.02 0.59
C MET A 13 -10.95 -11.47 0.09
N GLY A 14 -11.84 -11.92 -0.80
CA GLY A 14 -11.77 -13.27 -1.39
C GLY A 14 -10.53 -13.50 -2.26
N GLY A 15 -9.88 -12.43 -2.73
CA GLY A 15 -8.63 -12.49 -3.50
C GLY A 15 -7.36 -12.41 -2.66
N GLY A 16 -7.47 -12.39 -1.33
CA GLY A 16 -6.34 -12.33 -0.40
C GLY A 16 -5.65 -10.96 -0.32
N ALA A 17 -4.49 -10.92 0.36
CA ALA A 17 -3.80 -9.68 0.70
C ALA A 17 -3.40 -8.80 -0.50
N ILE A 18 -3.07 -9.40 -1.65
CA ILE A 18 -2.74 -8.63 -2.87
C ILE A 18 -3.97 -7.89 -3.38
N ALA A 19 -5.12 -8.56 -3.45
CA ALA A 19 -6.37 -7.94 -3.90
C ALA A 19 -6.82 -6.83 -2.94
N ILE A 20 -6.70 -7.05 -1.62
CA ILE A 20 -6.97 -6.06 -0.59
C ILE A 20 -6.08 -4.81 -0.77
N ALA A 21 -4.78 -5.02 -0.95
CA ALA A 21 -3.84 -3.92 -1.16
C ALA A 21 -4.10 -3.17 -2.48
N SER A 22 -4.43 -3.90 -3.54
CA SER A 22 -4.82 -3.30 -4.83
C SER A 22 -6.06 -2.43 -4.67
N ALA A 23 -7.11 -2.90 -3.99
CA ALA A 23 -8.33 -2.12 -3.76
C ALA A 23 -8.06 -0.85 -2.93
N LEU A 24 -7.18 -0.94 -1.93
CA LEU A 24 -6.73 0.24 -1.18
C LEU A 24 -5.99 1.25 -2.05
N ILE A 25 -5.13 0.78 -2.96
CA ILE A 25 -4.29 1.64 -3.82
C ILE A 25 -5.12 2.31 -4.92
N THR A 26 -5.95 1.55 -5.63
CA THR A 26 -6.69 2.04 -6.80
C THR A 26 -8.02 2.70 -6.42
N GLY A 27 -8.63 2.28 -5.32
CA GLY A 27 -10.01 2.61 -4.98
C GLY A 27 -11.02 1.96 -5.95
N PRO A 28 -12.33 2.14 -5.71
CA PRO A 28 -13.38 1.54 -6.52
C PRO A 28 -13.43 2.07 -7.97
N THR A 29 -13.02 3.32 -8.24
CA THR A 29 -13.06 3.90 -9.59
C THR A 29 -11.71 3.88 -10.31
N GLY A 30 -10.64 3.40 -9.66
CA GLY A 30 -9.29 3.35 -10.23
C GLY A 30 -8.52 4.67 -10.15
N ASN A 31 -9.07 5.68 -9.47
CA ASN A 31 -8.40 6.98 -9.27
C ASN A 31 -8.77 7.65 -7.94
N ASP A 32 -9.48 6.94 -7.07
CA ASP A 32 -10.02 7.42 -5.79
C ASP A 32 -9.49 6.60 -4.59
N GLY A 33 -8.43 5.83 -4.82
CA GLY A 33 -7.69 5.10 -3.80
C GLY A 33 -6.61 5.94 -3.09
N LEU A 34 -5.71 5.24 -2.41
CA LEU A 34 -4.61 5.83 -1.66
C LEU A 34 -3.45 6.33 -2.54
N GLU A 35 -3.33 5.83 -3.77
CA GLU A 35 -2.38 6.35 -4.76
C GLU A 35 -3.11 7.06 -5.88
N GLY A 36 -2.51 8.16 -6.35
CA GLY A 36 -2.92 8.78 -7.60
C GLY A 36 -2.50 7.94 -8.80
N VAL A 37 -3.16 8.14 -9.95
CA VAL A 37 -2.83 7.45 -11.20
C VAL A 37 -2.42 8.45 -12.29
N ARG A 38 -1.35 8.14 -13.04
CA ARG A 38 -0.98 8.87 -14.27
C ARG A 38 -0.63 7.91 -15.40
N TYR A 39 -1.46 7.87 -16.44
CA TYR A 39 -1.29 6.95 -17.57
C TYR A 39 -0.12 7.29 -18.51
N LYS A 40 0.39 8.54 -18.46
CA LYS A 40 1.59 8.94 -19.19
C LYS A 40 2.76 9.03 -18.22
N PRO A 41 3.94 8.50 -18.58
CA PRO A 41 5.15 8.65 -17.78
C PRO A 41 5.47 10.11 -17.47
N TYR A 42 5.90 10.36 -16.24
CA TYR A 42 6.30 11.69 -15.76
C TYR A 42 7.51 11.56 -14.83
N ARG A 43 8.24 12.66 -14.63
CA ARG A 43 9.22 12.75 -13.56
C ARG A 43 8.55 13.24 -12.29
N ASP A 44 8.73 12.51 -11.20
CA ASP A 44 8.28 12.96 -9.88
C ASP A 44 9.13 14.11 -9.33
N VAL A 45 8.83 14.55 -8.11
CA VAL A 45 9.50 15.68 -7.46
C VAL A 45 10.98 15.44 -7.16
N VAL A 46 11.44 14.19 -7.16
CA VAL A 46 12.84 13.81 -6.98
C VAL A 46 13.50 13.35 -8.29
N GLY A 47 12.80 13.50 -9.43
CA GLY A 47 13.32 13.25 -10.77
C GLY A 47 13.24 11.81 -11.26
N ILE A 48 12.58 10.90 -10.52
CA ILE A 48 12.41 9.49 -10.90
C ILE A 48 11.29 9.36 -11.94
N GLN A 49 11.50 8.49 -12.94
CA GLN A 49 10.49 8.17 -13.94
C GLN A 49 9.38 7.31 -13.31
N THR A 50 8.15 7.80 -13.40
CA THR A 50 6.99 7.21 -12.73
C THR A 50 5.79 7.16 -13.67
N VAL A 51 4.97 6.11 -13.58
CA VAL A 51 3.72 5.95 -14.36
C VAL A 51 2.68 5.16 -13.54
N CYS A 52 1.44 5.14 -14.00
CA CYS A 52 0.33 4.40 -13.39
C CYS A 52 0.15 4.77 -11.92
N TYR A 53 -0.06 3.78 -11.04
CA TYR A 53 -0.27 3.96 -9.60
C TYR A 53 1.04 4.16 -8.83
N GLY A 54 1.99 4.92 -9.38
CA GLY A 54 3.31 5.13 -8.76
C GLY A 54 4.37 4.09 -9.13
N HIS A 55 4.16 3.33 -10.22
CA HIS A 55 5.15 2.38 -10.72
C HIS A 55 6.42 3.11 -11.17
N THR A 56 7.57 2.60 -10.72
CA THR A 56 8.91 3.06 -11.13
C THR A 56 9.70 1.87 -11.64
N GLY A 57 10.45 2.06 -12.73
CA GLY A 57 11.16 0.95 -13.35
C GLY A 57 11.86 1.33 -14.66
N LYS A 58 12.82 0.49 -15.06
CA LYS A 58 13.51 0.62 -16.37
C LYS A 58 12.62 0.17 -17.53
N ASP A 59 11.53 -0.52 -17.24
CA ASP A 59 10.49 -0.99 -18.17
C ASP A 59 9.47 0.09 -18.56
N ILE A 60 9.60 1.30 -18.02
CA ILE A 60 8.77 2.45 -18.42
C ILE A 60 9.14 2.92 -19.83
N MET A 61 8.16 2.89 -20.74
CA MET A 61 8.28 3.36 -22.11
C MET A 61 7.90 4.84 -22.20
N LEU A 62 8.90 5.71 -22.37
CA LEU A 62 8.67 7.15 -22.55
C LEU A 62 7.81 7.41 -23.79
N GLY A 63 6.85 8.34 -23.69
CA GLY A 63 5.91 8.69 -24.77
C GLY A 63 4.71 7.75 -24.93
N LYS A 64 4.70 6.59 -24.26
CA LYS A 64 3.53 5.70 -24.22
C LYS A 64 2.43 6.27 -23.33
N THR A 65 1.19 6.10 -23.75
CA THR A 65 0.02 6.21 -22.86
C THR A 65 -0.38 4.79 -22.46
N TYR A 66 -0.27 4.47 -21.18
CA TYR A 66 -0.63 3.18 -20.63
C TYR A 66 -2.15 3.08 -20.47
N THR A 67 -2.70 1.91 -20.75
CA THR A 67 -4.10 1.59 -20.47
C THR A 67 -4.29 1.27 -18.99
N GLU A 68 -5.52 1.35 -18.52
CA GLU A 68 -5.88 0.95 -17.16
C GLU A 68 -5.54 -0.52 -16.87
N ALA A 69 -5.71 -1.40 -17.85
CA ALA A 69 -5.33 -2.81 -17.73
C ALA A 69 -3.81 -2.99 -17.56
N GLU A 70 -3.00 -2.25 -18.33
CA GLU A 70 -1.55 -2.25 -18.17
C GLU A 70 -1.12 -1.69 -16.80
N CYS A 71 -1.78 -0.62 -16.33
CA CYS A 71 -1.51 -0.05 -15.01
C CYS A 71 -1.85 -1.01 -13.86
N LYS A 72 -2.96 -1.75 -13.97
CA LYS A 72 -3.30 -2.81 -13.01
C LYS A 72 -2.34 -3.99 -13.05
N ALA A 73 -1.85 -4.36 -14.24
CA ALA A 73 -0.83 -5.40 -14.38
C ALA A 73 0.49 -4.99 -13.72
N LEU A 74 0.93 -3.74 -13.91
CA LEU A 74 2.10 -3.18 -13.23
C LEU A 74 1.90 -3.14 -11.72
N LEU A 75 0.75 -2.68 -11.23
CA LEU A 75 0.45 -2.67 -9.80
C LEU A 75 0.51 -4.09 -9.20
N ASN A 76 -0.08 -5.09 -9.85
CA ASN A 76 0.00 -6.47 -9.40
C ASN A 76 1.44 -6.98 -9.35
N LYS A 77 2.27 -6.65 -10.35
CA LYS A 77 3.71 -7.00 -10.37
C LYS A 77 4.45 -6.35 -9.20
N ASP A 78 4.19 -5.08 -8.92
CA ASP A 78 4.83 -4.33 -7.84
C ASP A 78 4.38 -4.83 -6.46
N LEU A 79 3.09 -5.11 -6.26
CA LEU A 79 2.57 -5.70 -5.01
C LEU A 79 3.14 -7.10 -4.75
N ASN A 80 3.32 -7.92 -5.80
CA ASN A 80 4.03 -9.19 -5.68
C ASN A 80 5.50 -8.99 -5.27
N THR A 81 6.14 -7.91 -5.72
CA THR A 81 7.49 -7.54 -5.29
C THR A 81 7.52 -7.13 -3.83
N VAL A 82 6.58 -6.29 -3.39
CA VAL A 82 6.39 -5.93 -1.98
C VAL A 82 6.20 -7.17 -1.11
N ALA A 83 5.30 -8.07 -1.51
CA ALA A 83 5.04 -9.33 -0.80
C ALA A 83 6.31 -10.16 -0.63
N ARG A 84 7.08 -10.37 -1.70
CA ARG A 84 8.37 -11.09 -1.64
C ARG A 84 9.38 -10.40 -0.72
N GLN A 85 9.40 -9.08 -0.69
CA GLN A 85 10.37 -8.32 0.10
C GLN A 85 10.09 -8.33 1.60
N ILE A 86 8.83 -8.47 2.03
CA ILE A 86 8.45 -8.34 3.45
C ILE A 86 7.96 -9.63 4.09
N ASN A 87 7.33 -10.56 3.35
CA ASN A 87 6.78 -11.77 3.94
C ASN A 87 7.81 -12.62 4.70
N PRO A 88 9.06 -12.77 4.24
CA PRO A 88 10.08 -13.50 5.01
C PRO A 88 10.39 -12.90 6.38
N TYR A 89 10.06 -11.63 6.62
CA TYR A 89 10.32 -10.92 7.87
C TYR A 89 9.16 -11.02 8.87
N ILE A 90 7.97 -11.35 8.40
CA ILE A 90 6.79 -11.58 9.25
C ILE A 90 6.86 -13.03 9.73
N LYS A 91 7.13 -13.23 11.02
CA LYS A 91 7.44 -14.54 11.62
C LYS A 91 6.26 -15.21 12.30
N VAL A 92 5.13 -14.51 12.40
CA VAL A 92 3.89 -15.02 12.99
C VAL A 92 2.77 -15.01 11.96
N PRO A 93 1.76 -15.89 12.10
CA PRO A 93 0.53 -15.77 11.33
C PRO A 93 -0.14 -14.41 11.59
N ILE A 94 -0.63 -13.79 10.53
CA ILE A 94 -1.42 -12.55 10.60
C ILE A 94 -2.62 -12.67 9.65
N PRO A 95 -3.75 -11.99 9.94
CA PRO A 95 -4.88 -11.93 9.02
C PRO A 95 -4.50 -11.40 7.64
N GLU A 96 -5.19 -11.85 6.59
CA GLU A 96 -4.96 -11.36 5.23
C GLU A 96 -5.30 -9.87 5.08
N THR A 97 -6.25 -9.35 5.88
CA THR A 97 -6.56 -7.92 5.97
C THR A 97 -5.39 -7.13 6.54
N THR A 98 -4.78 -7.60 7.64
CA THR A 98 -3.53 -7.06 8.19
C THR A 98 -2.44 -7.09 7.12
N ARG A 99 -2.20 -8.24 6.48
CA ARG A 99 -1.17 -8.37 5.44
C ARG A 99 -1.41 -7.44 4.25
N GLY A 100 -2.64 -7.31 3.78
CA GLY A 100 -3.01 -6.40 2.69
C GLY A 100 -2.80 -4.92 3.05
N ALA A 101 -3.13 -4.52 4.28
CA ALA A 101 -2.83 -3.18 4.78
C ALA A 101 -1.32 -2.92 4.83
N LEU A 102 -0.52 -3.92 5.23
CA LEU A 102 0.95 -3.81 5.23
C LEU A 102 1.52 -3.70 3.83
N TYR A 103 0.97 -4.40 2.84
CA TYR A 103 1.40 -4.23 1.45
C TYR A 103 1.13 -2.81 0.95
N SER A 104 -0.05 -2.24 1.23
CA SER A 104 -0.36 -0.84 0.88
C SER A 104 0.55 0.17 1.59
N PHE A 105 0.84 -0.08 2.88
CA PHE A 105 1.78 0.71 3.67
C PHE A 105 3.19 0.67 3.08
N VAL A 106 3.70 -0.53 2.80
CA VAL A 106 5.06 -0.77 2.27
C VAL A 106 5.19 -0.26 0.84
N TYR A 107 4.13 -0.33 0.03
CA TYR A 107 4.11 0.29 -1.29
C TYR A 107 4.46 1.78 -1.22
N ASN A 108 4.01 2.46 -0.16
CA ASN A 108 4.31 3.88 0.05
C ASN A 108 5.67 4.18 0.66
N VAL A 109 6.02 3.47 1.73
CA VAL A 109 7.21 3.81 2.53
C VAL A 109 8.45 3.01 2.11
N GLY A 110 8.28 1.97 1.31
CA GLY A 110 9.34 1.06 0.89
C GLY A 110 9.66 -0.04 1.91
N ALA A 111 10.12 -1.19 1.41
CA ALA A 111 10.40 -2.36 2.23
C ALA A 111 11.56 -2.16 3.23
N GLY A 112 12.54 -1.30 2.91
CA GLY A 112 13.64 -0.98 3.83
C GLY A 112 13.15 -0.39 5.14
N ASN A 113 12.28 0.61 5.06
CA ASN A 113 11.67 1.27 6.21
C ASN A 113 10.82 0.30 7.06
N PHE A 114 10.07 -0.59 6.41
CA PHE A 114 9.29 -1.60 7.13
C PHE A 114 10.17 -2.59 7.90
N LYS A 115 11.26 -3.07 7.30
CA LYS A 115 12.16 -4.07 7.91
C LYS A 115 12.82 -3.60 9.21
N THR A 116 13.02 -2.29 9.37
CA THR A 116 13.61 -1.70 10.58
C THR A 116 12.57 -1.07 11.50
N SER A 117 11.27 -1.23 11.21
CA SER A 117 10.21 -0.53 11.92
C SER A 117 9.85 -1.20 13.25
N THR A 118 9.47 -0.38 14.23
CA THR A 118 8.80 -0.85 15.46
C THR A 118 7.48 -1.56 15.16
N LEU A 119 6.84 -1.23 14.03
CA LEU A 119 5.66 -1.93 13.53
C LEU A 119 5.95 -3.42 13.31
N LEU A 120 6.99 -3.74 12.53
CA LEU A 120 7.38 -5.13 12.27
C LEU A 120 7.79 -5.85 13.55
N TYR A 121 8.54 -5.17 14.43
CA TYR A 121 8.89 -5.71 15.73
C TYR A 121 7.64 -6.16 16.51
N LYS A 122 6.62 -5.31 16.59
CA LYS A 122 5.36 -5.63 17.28
C LYS A 122 4.58 -6.77 16.62
N ILE A 123 4.53 -6.82 15.28
CA ILE A 123 3.95 -7.96 14.57
C ILE A 123 4.61 -9.26 15.03
N ASN A 124 5.94 -9.31 15.05
CA ASN A 124 6.67 -10.52 15.43
C ASN A 124 6.58 -10.89 16.91
N GLN A 125 6.08 -9.98 17.76
CA GLN A 125 5.72 -10.26 19.15
C GLN A 125 4.26 -10.75 19.29
N GLY A 126 3.51 -10.85 18.19
CA GLY A 126 2.08 -11.15 18.20
C GLY A 126 1.19 -9.97 18.61
N ASP A 127 1.75 -8.77 18.83
CA ASP A 127 1.02 -7.55 19.15
C ASP A 127 0.50 -6.88 17.86
N ILE A 128 -0.49 -7.50 17.22
CA ILE A 128 -1.05 -7.02 15.94
C ILE A 128 -1.75 -5.67 16.15
N LYS A 129 -2.64 -5.53 17.13
CA LYS A 129 -3.26 -4.25 17.47
C LYS A 129 -2.23 -3.14 17.67
N GLY A 130 -1.20 -3.37 18.51
CA GLY A 130 -0.16 -2.38 18.74
C GLY A 130 0.70 -2.11 17.50
N ALA A 131 0.89 -3.10 16.62
CA ALA A 131 1.53 -2.89 15.33
C ALA A 131 0.69 -2.00 14.40
N CYS A 132 -0.62 -2.22 14.30
CA CYS A 132 -1.51 -1.36 13.51
C CYS A 132 -1.53 0.08 14.05
N GLU A 133 -1.41 0.30 15.37
CA GLU A 133 -1.23 1.65 15.93
C GLU A 133 0.07 2.33 15.48
N GLN A 134 1.13 1.58 15.17
CA GLN A 134 2.38 2.16 14.70
C GLN A 134 2.25 2.84 13.33
N LEU A 135 1.22 2.49 12.52
CA LEU A 135 0.96 3.16 11.23
C LEU A 135 0.83 4.67 11.39
N ARG A 136 0.22 5.14 12.49
CA ARG A 136 0.04 6.57 12.79
C ARG A 136 1.33 7.37 12.89
N ARG A 137 2.46 6.71 13.19
CA ARG A 137 3.77 7.36 13.26
C ARG A 137 4.35 7.71 11.89
N TRP A 138 3.83 7.11 10.82
CA TRP A 138 4.29 7.30 9.43
C TRP A 138 3.47 8.35 8.70
N ASN A 139 3.32 9.52 9.34
CA ASN A 139 2.50 10.64 8.85
C ASN A 139 3.33 11.90 8.52
N LYS A 140 4.66 11.79 8.54
CA LYS A 140 5.58 12.90 8.27
C LYS A 140 6.32 12.73 6.95
N ALA A 141 6.53 13.84 6.24
CA ALA A 141 7.47 13.94 5.14
C ALA A 141 8.28 15.23 5.30
N SER A 142 9.60 15.14 5.14
CA SER A 142 10.56 16.22 5.46
C SER A 142 10.38 16.80 6.87
N GLY A 143 10.11 15.94 7.86
CA GLY A 143 9.93 16.33 9.27
C GLY A 143 8.57 16.93 9.63
N VAL A 144 7.74 17.29 8.64
CA VAL A 144 6.43 17.93 8.83
C VAL A 144 5.30 16.90 8.71
N VAL A 145 4.26 17.02 9.53
CA VAL A 145 3.05 16.16 9.44
C VAL A 145 2.22 16.56 8.23
N TRP A 146 1.83 15.58 7.41
CA TRP A 146 0.98 15.80 6.24
C TRP A 146 -0.42 15.23 6.45
N LYS A 147 -1.45 16.06 6.29
CA LYS A 147 -2.86 15.64 6.42
C LYS A 147 -3.19 14.43 5.54
N GLY A 148 -2.67 14.39 4.30
CA GLY A 148 -2.85 13.26 3.39
C GLY A 148 -2.28 11.94 3.94
N LEU A 149 -1.08 12.00 4.55
CA LEU A 149 -0.49 10.82 5.19
C LEU A 149 -1.24 10.41 6.45
N VAL A 150 -1.72 11.36 7.27
CA VAL A 150 -2.58 11.04 8.42
C VAL A 150 -3.81 10.25 7.97
N THR A 151 -4.55 10.78 6.98
CA THR A 151 -5.75 10.10 6.44
C THR A 151 -5.41 8.72 5.88
N ARG A 152 -4.32 8.60 5.10
CA ARG A 152 -3.86 7.31 4.57
C ARG A 152 -3.61 6.29 5.66
N ARG A 153 -2.88 6.66 6.72
CA ARG A 153 -2.54 5.76 7.82
C ARG A 153 -3.75 5.35 8.64
N GLU A 154 -4.74 6.23 8.82
CA GLU A 154 -6.00 5.84 9.46
C GLU A 154 -6.76 4.80 8.63
N ILE A 155 -6.79 4.93 7.30
CA ILE A 155 -7.45 3.97 6.41
C ILE A 155 -6.73 2.61 6.45
N GLU A 156 -5.40 2.60 6.31
CA GLU A 156 -4.60 1.38 6.40
C GLU A 156 -4.74 0.73 7.79
N ARG A 157 -4.75 1.53 8.87
CA ARG A 157 -4.96 1.05 10.24
C ARG A 157 -6.35 0.42 10.41
N GLU A 158 -7.39 1.02 9.84
CA GLU A 158 -8.74 0.48 9.87
C GLU A 158 -8.77 -0.93 9.26
N VAL A 159 -8.22 -1.12 8.05
CA VAL A 159 -8.13 -2.45 7.41
C VAL A 159 -7.23 -3.40 8.18
N CYS A 160 -6.11 -2.90 8.71
CA CYS A 160 -5.16 -3.67 9.50
C CYS A 160 -5.82 -4.38 10.70
N LEU A 161 -6.82 -3.72 11.30
CA LEU A 161 -7.55 -4.19 12.48
C LEU A 161 -8.79 -5.04 12.16
N TRP A 162 -9.21 -5.21 10.90
CA TRP A 162 -10.44 -5.95 10.58
C TRP A 162 -10.39 -7.44 10.92
N GLY A 163 -9.19 -8.02 11.02
CA GLY A 163 -9.01 -9.43 11.39
C GLY A 163 -8.77 -9.65 12.89
N GLU A 164 -8.61 -8.58 13.68
CA GLU A 164 -8.47 -8.68 15.14
C GLU A 164 -9.83 -9.05 15.73
N LYS A 165 -9.87 -10.15 16.51
CA LYS A 165 -11.04 -10.54 17.30
C LYS A 165 -10.89 -10.02 18.73
#